data_AF-A0A3D1REL2-F1
#
_entry.id   AF-A0A3D1REL2-F1
#
_cell.length_a   1.000
_cell.length_b   1.000
_cell.length_c   1.000
_cell.angle_alpha   90.00
_cell.angle_beta   90.00
_cell.angle_gamma   90.00
#
_symmetry.space_group_name_H-M   'P 1'
#
loop_
_entity.id
_entity.type
_entity.pdbx_description
1 polymer ?
#
loop_
_entity_poly.entity_id
_entity_poly.type
_entity_poly.pdbx_seq_one_letter_code
_entity_poly.pdbx_strand_id
1 'polypeptide(L)'
;MNLEFLKDRKFLIFVLKFLAFFLFFYVGTELIIGLAAPGGMYSSFVDHYFDYVTWISNSLVKGTQWFVGLLGYDTYTADNFVVRIVDGTGVRVAYGCVGYGVMSFW
;
A
#
# COMPACT_ATOMS: atom_id res chain seq x y z
N MET A 1 12.78 24.66 21.73
CA MET A 1 13.21 23.41 21.04
C MET A 1 14.63 23.67 20.55
N ASN A 2 15.65 23.13 21.22
CA ASN A 2 17.04 23.47 20.91
C ASN A 2 17.48 22.66 19.67
N LEU A 3 17.83 23.34 18.58
CA LEU A 3 18.10 22.75 17.25
C LEU A 3 19.58 22.35 17.06
N GLU A 4 20.34 22.19 18.15
CA GLU A 4 21.78 21.88 18.08
C GLU A 4 22.09 20.58 17.32
N PHE A 5 21.16 19.62 17.30
CA PHE A 5 21.30 18.37 16.53
C PHE A 5 21.34 18.58 15.01
N LEU A 6 20.77 19.69 14.48
CA LEU A 6 20.85 20.02 13.05
C LEU A 6 22.26 20.46 12.63
N LYS A 7 23.16 20.77 13.57
CA LYS A 7 24.55 21.13 13.26
C LYS A 7 25.47 19.90 13.20
N ASP A 8 24.99 18.74 13.66
CA ASP A 8 25.76 17.51 13.58
C ASP A 8 25.81 17.01 12.12
N ARG A 9 27.01 17.00 11.55
CA ARG A 9 27.23 16.60 10.15
C ARG A 9 26.81 15.16 9.88
N LYS A 10 26.98 14.25 10.84
CA LYS A 10 26.62 12.83 10.65
C LYS A 10 25.10 12.69 10.63
N PHE A 11 24.40 13.40 11.52
CA PHE A 11 22.95 13.47 11.54
C PHE A 11 22.38 14.05 10.24
N LEU A 12 22.92 15.18 9.75
CA LEU A 12 22.47 15.76 8.48
C LEU A 12 22.66 14.82 7.29
N ILE A 13 23.81 14.14 7.20
CA ILE A 13 24.07 13.18 6.12
C ILE A 13 23.08 12.00 6.22
N PHE A 14 22.77 11.53 7.42
CA PHE A 14 21.75 10.49 7.63
C PHE A 14 20.38 10.96 7.15
N VAL A 15 19.93 12.14 7.58
CA VAL A 15 18.61 12.69 7.18
C VAL A 15 18.53 12.88 5.67
N LEU A 16 19.58 13.42 5.05
CA LEU A 16 19.61 13.63 3.60
C LEU A 16 19.55 12.31 2.83
N LYS A 17 20.31 11.29 3.27
CA LYS A 17 20.23 9.94 2.68
C LYS A 17 18.84 9.34 2.87
N PHE A 18 18.31 9.41 4.08
CA PHE A 18 16.98 8.88 4.41
C PHE A 18 15.89 9.51 3.54
N LEU A 19 15.86 10.85 3.42
CA LEU A 19 14.90 11.54 2.57
C LEU A 19 15.10 11.21 1.08
N ALA A 20 16.35 11.09 0.62
CA ALA A 20 16.63 10.72 -0.77
C ALA A 20 16.12 9.31 -1.09
N PHE A 21 16.36 8.33 -0.21
CA PHE A 21 15.83 6.97 -0.38
C PHE A 21 14.32 6.94 -0.28
N PHE A 22 13.73 7.59 0.73
CA PHE A 22 12.28 7.68 0.88
C PHE A 22 11.62 8.26 -0.38
N LEU A 23 12.14 9.38 -0.90
CA LEU A 23 11.56 10.04 -2.07
C LEU A 23 11.73 9.17 -3.32
N PHE A 24 12.88 8.51 -3.49
CA PHE A 24 13.12 7.58 -4.58
C PHE A 24 12.12 6.41 -4.56
N PHE A 25 11.93 5.77 -3.40
CA PHE A 25 10.96 4.68 -3.27
C PHE A 25 9.52 5.17 -3.39
N TYR A 26 9.16 6.26 -2.73
CA TYR A 26 7.81 6.81 -2.76
C TYR A 26 7.36 7.18 -4.18
N VAL A 27 8.19 7.94 -4.91
CA VAL A 27 7.88 8.34 -6.29
C VAL A 27 7.94 7.13 -7.23
N GLY A 28 8.92 6.24 -7.06
CA GLY A 28 9.00 5.01 -7.85
C GLY A 28 7.76 4.13 -7.70
N THR A 29 7.29 3.96 -6.47
CA THR A 29 6.06 3.27 -6.12
C THR A 29 4.86 3.95 -6.78
N GLU A 30 4.65 5.26 -6.60
CA GLU A 30 3.52 5.98 -7.21
C GLU A 30 3.53 5.90 -8.75
N LEU A 31 4.71 5.96 -9.38
CA LEU A 31 4.83 5.80 -10.83
C LEU A 31 4.41 4.42 -11.30
N ILE A 32 4.87 3.35 -10.63
CA ILE A 32 4.47 1.98 -10.99
C ILE A 32 2.95 1.81 -10.85
N ILE A 33 2.38 2.35 -9.77
CA ILE A 33 0.93 2.31 -9.53
C ILE A 33 0.18 3.06 -10.62
N GLY A 34 0.64 4.26 -10.98
CA GLY A 34 0.04 5.07 -12.03
C GLY A 34 0.11 4.41 -13.41
N LEU A 35 1.17 3.63 -13.69
CA LEU A 35 1.32 2.86 -14.92
C LEU A 35 0.48 1.56 -14.92
N ALA A 36 0.20 0.97 -13.76
CA ALA A 36 -0.65 -0.22 -13.64
C ALA A 36 -2.15 0.11 -13.64
N ALA A 37 -2.54 1.27 -13.14
CA ALA A 37 -3.96 1.65 -13.06
C ALA A 37 -4.59 1.83 -14.46
N PRO A 38 -5.80 1.28 -14.70
CA PRO A 38 -6.49 1.46 -15.97
C PRO A 38 -6.88 2.93 -16.16
N GLY A 39 -6.30 3.56 -17.20
CA GLY A 39 -6.46 4.97 -17.53
C GLY A 39 -5.13 5.71 -17.64
N GLY A 40 -5.11 6.90 -18.26
CA GLY A 40 -3.90 7.73 -18.36
C GLY A 40 -2.74 7.03 -19.07
N MET A 41 -1.61 6.86 -18.37
CA MET A 41 -0.35 6.27 -18.86
C MET A 41 -0.29 4.75 -18.66
N TYR A 42 -1.42 4.06 -18.86
CA TYR A 42 -1.52 2.61 -18.64
C TYR A 42 -0.51 1.82 -19.47
N SER A 43 0.18 0.88 -18.82
CA SER A 43 1.08 -0.07 -19.45
C SER A 43 0.66 -1.49 -19.09
N SER A 44 0.23 -2.24 -20.10
CA SER A 44 -0.19 -3.64 -19.95
C SER A 44 0.92 -4.55 -19.36
N PHE A 45 2.20 -4.21 -19.60
CA PHE A 45 3.31 -4.93 -18.99
C PHE A 45 3.41 -4.66 -17.47
N VAL A 46 3.25 -3.41 -17.05
CA VAL A 46 3.33 -3.05 -15.63
C VAL A 46 2.12 -3.58 -14.87
N ASP A 47 0.93 -3.51 -15.46
CA ASP A 47 -0.29 -4.09 -14.93
C ASP A 47 -0.16 -5.61 -14.67
N HIS A 48 0.41 -6.37 -15.61
CA HIS A 48 0.49 -7.82 -15.44
C HIS A 48 1.55 -8.28 -14.43
N TYR A 49 2.70 -7.62 -14.38
CA TYR A 49 3.85 -8.08 -13.58
C TYR A 49 4.13 -7.26 -12.32
N PHE A 50 3.76 -5.99 -12.32
CA PHE A 50 4.10 -5.02 -11.27
C PHE A 50 2.86 -4.40 -10.61
N ASP A 51 1.66 -4.95 -10.85
CA ASP A 51 0.48 -4.62 -10.05
C ASP A 51 0.53 -5.34 -8.68
N TYR A 52 1.51 -4.96 -7.88
CA TYR A 52 1.60 -5.37 -6.48
C TYR A 52 0.46 -4.77 -5.65
N VAL A 53 -0.21 -3.73 -6.15
CA VAL A 53 -1.30 -3.06 -5.43
C VAL A 53 -2.50 -3.98 -5.30
N THR A 54 -2.92 -4.55 -6.42
CA THR A 54 -3.97 -5.56 -6.48
C THR A 54 -3.58 -6.79 -5.70
N TRP A 55 -2.30 -7.21 -5.75
CA TRP A 55 -1.84 -8.37 -4.99
C TRP A 55 -1.96 -8.17 -3.48
N ILE A 56 -1.49 -7.04 -2.94
CA ILE A 56 -1.57 -6.74 -1.50
C ILE A 56 -3.02 -6.51 -1.08
N SER A 57 -3.81 -5.80 -1.87
CA SER A 57 -5.23 -5.60 -1.56
C SER A 57 -5.99 -6.93 -1.51
N ASN A 58 -5.71 -7.84 -2.44
CA ASN A 58 -6.30 -9.18 -2.44
C ASN A 58 -5.81 -10.03 -1.26
N SER A 59 -4.54 -9.93 -0.88
CA SER A 59 -4.02 -10.68 0.28
C SER A 59 -4.66 -10.20 1.58
N LEU A 60 -4.89 -8.89 1.73
CA LEU A 60 -5.61 -8.30 2.87
C LEU A 60 -7.07 -8.76 2.93
N VAL A 61 -7.79 -8.71 1.80
CA VAL A 61 -9.20 -9.14 1.68
C VAL A 61 -9.33 -10.63 2.00
N LYS A 62 -8.54 -11.49 1.34
CA LYS A 62 -8.58 -12.94 1.54
C LYS A 62 -8.08 -13.35 2.93
N GLY A 63 -7.04 -12.69 3.43
CA GLY A 63 -6.56 -12.90 4.79
C GLY A 63 -7.64 -12.59 5.81
N THR A 64 -8.32 -11.44 5.67
CA THR A 64 -9.44 -11.05 6.54
C THR A 64 -10.57 -12.08 6.48
N GLN A 65 -10.99 -12.49 5.28
CA GLN A 65 -11.99 -13.56 5.10
C GLN A 65 -11.58 -14.85 5.84
N TRP A 66 -10.32 -15.26 5.70
CA TRP A 66 -9.81 -16.46 6.35
C TRP A 66 -9.84 -16.35 7.88
N PHE A 67 -9.33 -15.25 8.46
CA PHE A 67 -9.35 -15.04 9.91
C PHE A 67 -10.77 -14.94 10.47
N VAL A 68 -11.67 -14.24 9.79
CA VAL A 68 -13.06 -14.05 10.21
C VAL A 68 -13.87 -15.35 10.07
N GLY A 69 -13.56 -16.16 9.05
CA GLY A 69 -14.10 -17.51 8.90
C GLY A 69 -13.68 -18.45 10.04
N LEU A 70 -12.43 -18.36 10.51
CA LEU A 70 -11.98 -19.10 11.69
C LEU A 70 -12.74 -18.72 12.97
N LEU A 71 -13.28 -17.49 13.04
CA LEU A 71 -14.11 -17.01 14.15
C LEU A 71 -15.59 -17.41 14.00
N GLY A 72 -15.98 -18.13 12.94
CA GLY A 72 -17.33 -18.64 12.72
C GLY A 72 -18.28 -17.71 11.97
N TYR A 73 -17.76 -16.70 11.27
CA TYR A 73 -18.55 -15.79 10.45
C TYR A 73 -18.49 -16.19 8.96
N ASP A 74 -19.67 -16.36 8.35
CA ASP A 74 -19.78 -16.54 6.91
C ASP A 74 -19.53 -15.23 6.18
N THR A 75 -18.47 -15.21 5.36
CA THR A 75 -18.06 -14.02 4.61
C THR A 75 -17.81 -14.34 3.15
N TYR A 76 -18.07 -13.36 2.28
CA TYR A 76 -17.79 -13.43 0.85
C TYR A 76 -17.05 -12.18 0.37
N THR A 77 -16.27 -12.35 -0.68
CA THR A 77 -15.56 -11.26 -1.35
C THR A 77 -16.38 -10.73 -2.50
N ALA A 78 -16.57 -9.41 -2.56
CA ALA A 78 -17.19 -8.72 -3.68
C ALA A 78 -16.16 -7.88 -4.45
N ASP A 79 -16.57 -7.36 -5.61
CA ASP A 79 -15.72 -6.52 -6.46
C ASP A 79 -15.16 -5.30 -5.72
N ASN A 80 -14.04 -4.78 -6.25
CA ASN A 80 -13.33 -3.62 -5.68
C ASN A 80 -12.77 -3.85 -4.27
N PHE A 81 -12.25 -5.06 -4.01
CA PHE A 81 -11.57 -5.44 -2.77
C PHE A 81 -12.45 -5.29 -1.52
N VAL A 82 -13.68 -5.81 -1.60
CA VAL A 82 -14.66 -5.74 -0.51
C VAL A 82 -14.81 -7.12 0.15
N VAL A 83 -14.75 -7.16 1.47
CA VAL A 83 -15.15 -8.32 2.29
C VAL A 83 -16.47 -8.00 2.96
N ARG A 84 -17.46 -8.89 2.83
CA ARG A 84 -18.78 -8.76 3.47
C ARG A 84 -19.15 -9.99 4.27
N ILE A 85 -19.85 -9.77 5.37
CA ILE A 85 -20.54 -10.82 6.13
C ILE A 85 -21.89 -11.08 5.44
N VAL A 86 -22.32 -12.34 5.36
CA VAL A 86 -23.65 -12.69 4.85
C VAL A 86 -24.72 -11.96 5.66
N ASP A 87 -25.65 -11.28 4.98
CA ASP A 87 -26.69 -10.42 5.57
C ASP A 87 -26.18 -9.30 6.49
N GLY A 88 -24.91 -8.92 6.35
CA GLY A 88 -24.25 -7.96 7.23
C GLY A 88 -23.52 -6.81 6.52
N THR A 89 -22.75 -6.07 7.31
CA THR A 89 -21.88 -4.98 6.82
C THR A 89 -20.60 -5.54 6.19
N GLY A 90 -19.94 -4.71 5.38
CA GLY A 90 -18.66 -5.04 4.77
C GLY A 90 -17.64 -3.93 4.89
N VAL A 91 -16.39 -4.30 4.65
CA VAL A 91 -15.24 -3.41 4.62
C VAL A 91 -14.66 -3.42 3.23
N ARG A 92 -14.35 -2.23 2.71
CA ARG A 92 -13.66 -2.05 1.43
C ARG A 92 -12.21 -1.67 1.70
N VAL A 93 -11.27 -2.42 1.12
CA VAL A 93 -9.86 -2.03 1.10
C VAL A 93 -9.69 -1.04 -0.06
N ALA A 94 -9.70 0.25 0.25
CA ALA A 94 -9.42 1.29 -0.73
C ALA A 94 -7.91 1.45 -0.95
N TYR A 95 -7.51 2.10 -2.04
CA TYR A 95 -6.11 2.38 -2.38
C TYR A 95 -5.30 2.95 -1.19
N GLY A 96 -5.85 3.96 -0.50
CA GLY A 96 -5.21 4.58 0.66
C GLY A 96 -5.08 3.67 1.88
N CYS A 97 -5.83 2.57 1.96
CA CYS A 97 -5.82 1.64 3.08
C CYS A 97 -4.65 0.66 3.04
N VAL A 98 -3.97 0.54 1.89
CA VAL A 98 -2.87 -0.42 1.76
C VAL A 98 -1.60 0.09 2.46
N GLY A 99 -1.43 1.41 2.55
CA GLY A 99 -0.34 2.00 3.33
C GLY A 99 1.01 2.09 2.62
N TYR A 100 1.02 2.20 1.28
CA TYR A 100 2.27 2.29 0.49
C TYR A 100 3.23 3.38 0.97
N GLY A 101 2.73 4.53 1.41
CA GLY A 101 3.57 5.61 1.92
C GLY A 101 4.37 5.21 3.18
N VAL A 102 3.83 4.33 4.02
CA VAL A 102 4.55 3.79 5.17
C VAL A 102 5.57 2.74 4.74
N MET A 103 5.24 1.95 3.70
CA MET A 103 6.16 0.95 3.15
C MET A 103 7.38 1.60 2.50
N SER A 104 7.26 2.79 1.91
CA SER A 104 8.39 3.52 1.30
C SER A 104 9.49 3.96 2.29
N PHE A 105 9.29 3.77 3.60
CA PHE A 105 10.33 4.01 4.62
C PHE A 105 11.29 2.82 4.82
N TRP A 106 10.96 1.64 4.29
CA TRP A 106 11.70 0.39 4.45
C TRP A 106 12.25 -0.11 3.11
#